data_AF-A0A7X1QZW5-F1
#
_entry.id   AF-A0A7X1QZW5-F1
#
_cell.length_a   1.000
_cell.length_b   1.000
_cell.length_c   1.000
_cell.angle_alpha   90.00
_cell.angle_beta   90.00
_cell.angle_gamma   90.00
#
_symmetry.space_group_name_H-M   'P 1'
#
loop_
_entity.id
_entity.type
_entity.pdbx_description
1 polymer ?
#
loop_
_entity_poly.entity_id
_entity_poly.type
_entity_poly.pdbx_seq_one_letter_code
_entity_poly.pdbx_strand_id
1 'polypeptide(L)'
;MFKRILALIWLRTQVLLTNKNTLVQVVFPFFLVLLFQNFMNTDGTQGKVLLYSSLTMAFSFSSGSMISNSIAEEKEKRIFKTLILSGVRRGEYLVSVLFYPVIFALASVISFPIMVEVDFAKDYPVYLVVASLVALCTILLNLVIGAISETQTQAQVYGLIPMLGLSFLPMFAQVSSEVKKFMDTTFLGVYVDFFNKPDFKLNFDSLGITFAWVVALLALSYWGLKNKKKFRLES
;
A
#
# COMPACT_ATOMS: atom_id res chain seq x y z
N MET A 1 -3.59 -11.09 25.69
CA MET A 1 -3.11 -10.76 24.33
C MET A 1 -4.28 -10.44 23.40
N PHE A 2 -5.20 -11.39 23.14
CA PHE A 2 -6.32 -11.18 22.21
C PHE A 2 -7.23 -9.98 22.54
N LYS A 3 -7.66 -9.82 23.81
CA LYS A 3 -8.47 -8.66 24.25
C LYS A 3 -7.79 -7.30 23.97
N ARG A 4 -6.45 -7.24 24.01
CA ARG A 4 -5.71 -6.00 23.73
C ARG A 4 -5.67 -5.69 22.25
N ILE A 5 -5.41 -6.70 21.42
CA ILE A 5 -5.44 -6.55 19.95
C ILE A 5 -6.84 -6.11 19.51
N LEU A 6 -7.90 -6.71 20.05
CA LEU A 6 -9.28 -6.28 19.80
C LEU A 6 -9.53 -4.82 20.21
N ALA A 7 -9.06 -4.40 21.39
CA ALA A 7 -9.20 -3.01 21.83
C ALA A 7 -8.45 -2.04 20.92
N LEU A 8 -7.26 -2.42 20.44
CA LEU A 8 -6.51 -1.63 19.47
C LEU A 8 -7.22 -1.58 18.11
N ILE A 9 -7.76 -2.70 17.63
CA ILE A 9 -8.56 -2.72 16.39
C ILE A 9 -9.77 -1.82 16.54
N TRP A 10 -10.49 -1.88 17.68
CA TRP A 10 -11.61 -1.00 17.97
C TRP A 10 -11.19 0.48 17.95
N LEU A 11 -10.06 0.82 18.58
CA LEU A 11 -9.50 2.17 18.52
C LEU A 11 -9.23 2.59 17.06
N ARG A 12 -8.66 1.68 16.25
CA ARG A 12 -8.40 1.92 14.81
C ARG A 12 -9.69 2.15 14.04
N THR A 13 -10.75 1.40 14.35
CA THR A 13 -12.09 1.60 13.77
C THR A 13 -12.62 2.99 14.08
N GLN A 14 -12.53 3.44 15.34
CA GLN A 14 -12.99 4.77 15.74
C GLN A 14 -12.21 5.87 15.03
N VAL A 15 -10.88 5.73 14.93
CA VAL A 15 -10.03 6.69 14.20
C VAL A 15 -10.39 6.71 12.73
N LEU A 16 -10.57 5.55 12.10
CA LEU A 16 -10.95 5.43 10.69
C LEU A 16 -12.29 6.12 10.43
N LEU A 17 -13.32 5.86 11.24
CA LEU A 17 -14.66 6.42 11.05
C LEU A 17 -14.76 7.92 11.40
N THR A 18 -13.88 8.41 12.27
CA THR A 18 -13.92 9.81 12.71
C THR A 18 -13.03 10.71 11.84
N ASN A 19 -11.97 10.17 11.25
CA ASN A 19 -11.05 10.93 10.41
C ASN A 19 -11.56 11.01 8.95
N LYS A 20 -12.20 12.13 8.63
CA LYS A 20 -12.74 12.40 7.27
C LYS A 20 -11.67 12.26 6.18
N ASN A 21 -10.44 12.71 6.43
CA ASN A 21 -9.36 12.61 5.45
C ASN A 21 -9.02 11.14 5.15
N THR A 22 -8.91 10.31 6.19
CA THR A 22 -8.66 8.87 6.03
C THR A 22 -9.82 8.16 5.33
N LEU A 23 -11.08 8.49 5.66
CA LEU A 23 -12.23 7.93 4.95
C LEU A 23 -12.20 8.25 3.45
N VAL A 24 -11.93 9.50 3.10
CA VAL A 24 -11.82 9.91 1.69
C VAL A 24 -10.69 9.13 1.01
N GLN A 25 -9.50 9.04 1.63
CA GLN A 25 -8.37 8.29 1.07
C GLN A 25 -8.69 6.81 0.82
N VAL A 26 -9.49 6.19 1.70
CA VAL A 26 -9.89 4.79 1.55
C VAL A 26 -10.95 4.61 0.48
N VAL A 27 -11.99 5.45 0.47
CA VAL A 27 -13.15 5.31 -0.42
C VAL A 27 -12.83 5.77 -1.85
N PHE A 28 -11.98 6.78 -2.00
CA PHE A 28 -11.76 7.46 -3.27
C PHE A 28 -11.29 6.52 -4.40
N PRO A 29 -10.31 5.60 -4.20
CA PRO A 29 -9.91 4.68 -5.26
C PRO A 29 -11.03 3.72 -5.68
N PHE A 30 -11.83 3.22 -4.73
CA PHE A 30 -12.96 2.33 -5.02
C PHE A 30 -14.05 3.06 -5.82
N PHE A 31 -14.34 4.31 -5.44
CA PHE A 31 -15.25 5.17 -6.17
C PHE A 31 -14.75 5.43 -7.59
N LEU A 32 -13.45 5.72 -7.77
CA LEU A 32 -12.88 5.97 -9.09
C LEU A 32 -12.90 4.74 -10.00
N VAL A 33 -12.68 3.54 -9.48
CA VAL A 33 -12.79 2.32 -10.30
C VAL A 33 -14.21 2.17 -10.86
N LEU A 34 -15.23 2.38 -10.01
CA LEU A 34 -16.62 2.35 -10.45
C LEU A 34 -16.90 3.42 -11.50
N LEU A 35 -16.42 4.64 -11.27
CA LEU A 35 -16.60 5.74 -12.20
C LEU A 35 -15.93 5.42 -13.55
N PHE A 36 -14.66 5.01 -13.54
CA PHE A 36 -13.94 4.68 -14.77
C PHE A 36 -14.54 3.48 -15.51
N GLN A 37 -15.04 2.47 -14.81
CA GLN A 37 -15.77 1.37 -15.46
C GLN A 37 -16.98 1.90 -16.23
N ASN A 38 -17.82 2.72 -15.59
CA ASN A 38 -19.07 3.20 -16.20
C ASN A 38 -18.84 4.21 -17.34
N PHE A 39 -17.79 5.03 -17.26
CA PHE A 39 -17.55 6.11 -18.23
C PHE A 39 -16.53 5.76 -19.31
N MET A 40 -15.53 4.92 -19.02
CA MET A 40 -14.40 4.65 -19.92
C MET A 40 -14.40 3.24 -20.50
N ASN A 41 -15.15 2.29 -19.92
CA ASN A 41 -15.22 0.91 -20.41
C ASN A 41 -16.57 0.60 -21.08
N THR A 42 -17.10 1.54 -21.88
CA THR A 42 -18.41 1.39 -22.54
C THR A 42 -18.47 0.21 -23.51
N ASP A 43 -17.33 -0.15 -24.10
CA ASP A 43 -17.22 -1.21 -25.11
C ASP A 43 -16.59 -2.50 -24.55
N GLY A 44 -16.34 -2.56 -23.24
CA GLY A 44 -15.74 -3.71 -22.55
C GLY A 44 -14.25 -3.98 -22.82
N THR A 45 -13.59 -3.16 -23.65
CA THR A 45 -12.20 -3.40 -24.09
C THR A 45 -11.12 -2.85 -23.15
N GLN A 46 -11.49 -1.93 -22.25
CA GLN A 46 -10.53 -1.17 -21.43
C GLN A 46 -10.35 -1.73 -20.01
N GLY A 47 -11.07 -2.80 -19.65
CA GLY A 47 -11.05 -3.35 -18.28
C GLY A 47 -9.65 -3.63 -17.73
N LYS A 48 -8.74 -4.21 -18.53
CA LYS A 48 -7.36 -4.50 -18.09
C LYS A 48 -6.54 -3.23 -17.81
N VAL A 49 -6.71 -2.19 -18.63
CA VAL A 49 -6.02 -0.90 -18.47
C VAL A 49 -6.56 -0.15 -17.25
N LEU A 50 -7.88 -0.19 -17.02
CA LEU A 50 -8.51 0.36 -15.84
C LEU A 50 -8.06 -0.34 -14.57
N LEU A 51 -8.01 -1.67 -14.58
CA LEU A 51 -7.51 -2.46 -13.46
C LEU A 51 -6.05 -2.13 -13.15
N TYR A 52 -5.22 -2.06 -14.18
CA TYR A 52 -3.80 -1.75 -14.10
C TYR A 52 -3.51 -0.42 -13.37
N SER A 53 -4.22 0.64 -13.74
CA SER A 53 -4.06 1.97 -13.14
C SER A 53 -4.74 2.09 -11.77
N SER A 54 -5.90 1.45 -11.61
CA SER A 54 -6.69 1.57 -10.39
C SER A 54 -6.08 0.84 -9.19
N LEU A 55 -5.48 -0.34 -9.39
CA LEU A 55 -4.87 -1.11 -8.30
C LEU A 55 -3.71 -0.36 -7.65
N THR A 56 -2.79 0.20 -8.44
CA THR A 56 -1.65 0.94 -7.88
C THR A 56 -2.08 2.21 -7.19
N MET A 57 -3.16 2.85 -7.66
CA MET A 57 -3.81 3.95 -6.97
C MET A 57 -4.40 3.52 -5.62
N ALA A 58 -5.14 2.41 -5.56
CA ALA A 58 -5.70 1.91 -4.30
C ALA A 58 -4.63 1.47 -3.29
N PHE A 59 -3.53 0.88 -3.75
CA PHE A 59 -2.40 0.57 -2.88
C PHE A 59 -1.75 1.83 -2.32
N SER A 60 -1.64 2.90 -3.11
CA SER A 60 -1.04 4.16 -2.68
C SER A 60 -1.91 4.91 -1.67
N PHE A 61 -3.20 5.07 -2.00
CA PHE A 61 -4.13 5.86 -1.21
C PHE A 61 -4.68 5.06 -0.02
N SER A 62 -5.49 4.03 -0.27
CA SER A 62 -6.25 3.32 0.76
C SER A 62 -5.36 2.50 1.71
N SER A 63 -4.28 1.90 1.19
CA SER A 63 -3.41 1.01 1.97
C SER A 63 -2.16 1.72 2.48
N GLY A 64 -1.43 2.37 1.58
CA GLY A 64 -0.14 2.99 1.86
C GLY A 64 -0.26 4.22 2.75
N SER A 65 -0.86 5.30 2.24
CA SER A 65 -0.91 6.59 2.92
C SER A 65 -1.57 6.53 4.30
N MET A 66 -2.55 5.62 4.49
CA MET A 66 -3.19 5.36 5.78
C MET A 66 -2.19 4.94 6.86
N ILE A 67 -1.21 4.09 6.52
CA ILE A 67 -0.20 3.59 7.46
C ILE A 67 0.70 4.74 7.91
N SER A 68 1.30 5.45 6.96
CA SER A 68 2.28 6.50 7.24
C SER A 68 1.64 7.65 8.02
N ASN A 69 0.44 8.08 7.60
CA ASN A 69 -0.32 9.12 8.28
C ASN A 69 -0.73 8.71 9.71
N SER A 70 -1.22 7.49 9.91
CA SER A 70 -1.68 7.05 11.24
C SER A 70 -0.52 6.92 12.23
N ILE A 71 0.61 6.33 11.81
CA ILE A 71 1.80 6.22 12.68
C ILE A 71 2.34 7.61 13.04
N ALA A 72 2.42 8.52 12.06
CA ALA A 72 2.95 9.86 12.28
C ALA A 72 2.02 10.70 13.17
N GLU A 73 0.71 10.63 12.97
CA GLU A 73 -0.29 11.29 13.82
C GLU A 73 -0.20 10.81 15.27
N GLU A 74 -0.04 9.51 15.50
CA GLU A 74 0.11 8.95 16.85
C GLU A 74 1.43 9.32 17.52
N LYS A 75 2.49 9.56 16.73
CA LYS A 75 3.77 10.08 17.24
C LYS A 75 3.64 11.54 17.65
N GLU A 76 3.05 12.35 16.78
CA GLU A 76 2.82 13.78 17.00
C GLU A 76 2.00 14.01 18.27
N LYS A 77 0.89 13.27 18.41
CA LYS A 77 -0.01 13.32 19.57
C LYS A 77 0.49 12.54 20.79
N ARG A 78 1.68 11.95 20.73
CA ARG A 78 2.31 11.10 21.77
C ARG A 78 1.48 9.87 22.21
N ILE A 79 0.46 9.49 21.43
CA ILE A 79 -0.42 8.33 21.69
C ILE A 79 0.39 7.04 21.71
N PHE A 80 1.36 6.89 20.79
CA PHE A 80 2.22 5.71 20.74
C PHE A 80 2.96 5.48 22.08
N LYS A 81 3.50 6.55 22.68
CA LYS A 81 4.21 6.46 23.98
C LYS A 81 3.26 5.99 25.08
N THR A 82 2.05 6.56 25.13
CA THR A 82 1.02 6.16 26.09
C THR A 82 0.62 4.70 25.94
N LEU A 83 0.43 4.19 24.71
CA LEU A 83 0.08 2.79 24.46
C LEU A 83 1.16 1.82 24.99
N ILE A 84 2.43 2.11 24.70
CA ILE A 84 3.54 1.28 25.18
C ILE A 84 3.64 1.31 26.71
N LEU A 85 3.45 2.47 27.34
CA LEU A 85 3.42 2.62 28.80
C LEU A 85 2.24 1.87 29.45
N SER A 86 1.10 1.79 28.77
CA SER A 86 -0.06 0.98 29.16
C SER A 86 0.14 -0.53 28.93
N GLY A 87 1.36 -0.97 28.60
CA GLY A 87 1.72 -2.37 28.46
C GLY A 87 1.40 -3.01 27.11
N VAL A 88 1.07 -2.20 26.08
CA VAL A 88 0.92 -2.69 24.70
C VAL A 88 2.29 -3.06 24.14
N ARG A 89 2.42 -4.27 23.59
CA ARG A 89 3.67 -4.69 22.95
C ARG A 89 3.78 -4.10 21.54
N ARG A 90 5.01 -3.86 21.08
CA ARG A 90 5.27 -3.34 19.71
C ARG A 90 4.64 -4.22 18.62
N GLY A 91 4.64 -5.54 18.79
CA GLY A 91 3.98 -6.46 17.85
C GLY A 91 2.45 -6.30 17.82
N GLU A 92 1.80 -6.17 18.98
CA GLU A 92 0.36 -5.91 19.06
C GLU A 92 -0.02 -4.58 18.39
N TYR A 93 0.82 -3.56 18.58
CA TYR A 93 0.69 -2.28 17.90
C TYR A 93 0.80 -2.40 16.39
N LEU A 94 1.85 -3.05 15.87
CA LEU A 94 2.05 -3.20 14.42
C LEU A 94 0.91 -3.96 13.77
N VAL A 95 0.42 -5.04 14.40
CA VAL A 95 -0.75 -5.78 13.93
C VAL A 95 -1.97 -4.85 13.84
N SER A 96 -2.19 -3.99 14.84
CA SER A 96 -3.32 -3.05 14.83
C SER A 96 -3.24 -2.00 13.72
N VAL A 97 -2.03 -1.48 13.44
CA VAL A 97 -1.81 -0.47 12.39
C VAL A 97 -2.03 -1.07 11.01
N LEU A 98 -1.57 -2.30 10.81
CA LEU A 98 -1.63 -2.98 9.51
C LEU A 98 -2.99 -3.62 9.22
N PHE A 99 -3.84 -3.80 10.22
CA PHE A 99 -5.11 -4.50 10.09
C PHE A 99 -5.99 -3.98 8.94
N TYR A 100 -6.38 -2.70 8.98
CA TYR A 100 -7.21 -2.09 7.94
C TYR A 100 -6.50 -1.91 6.59
N PRO A 101 -5.25 -1.38 6.53
CA PRO A 101 -4.50 -1.30 5.28
C PRO A 101 -4.38 -2.62 4.53
N VAL A 102 -4.13 -3.73 5.22
CA VAL A 102 -4.07 -5.06 4.60
C VAL A 102 -5.44 -5.49 4.10
N ILE A 103 -6.51 -5.26 4.87
CA ILE A 103 -7.88 -5.56 4.44
C ILE A 103 -8.24 -4.75 3.18
N PHE A 104 -7.92 -3.46 3.12
CA PHE A 104 -8.20 -2.63 1.94
C PHE A 104 -7.38 -3.06 0.73
N ALA A 105 -6.10 -3.40 0.91
CA ALA A 105 -5.28 -3.95 -0.17
C ALA A 105 -5.89 -5.24 -0.74
N LEU A 106 -6.27 -6.19 0.13
CA LEU A 106 -6.91 -7.44 -0.27
C LEU A 106 -8.27 -7.20 -0.92
N ALA A 107 -9.06 -6.29 -0.38
CA ALA A 107 -10.34 -5.90 -0.97
C ALA A 107 -10.14 -5.37 -2.39
N SER A 108 -9.16 -4.48 -2.63
CA SER A 108 -8.86 -3.99 -3.98
C SER A 108 -8.39 -5.09 -4.93
N VAL A 109 -7.52 -6.00 -4.48
CA VAL A 109 -7.04 -7.13 -5.29
C VAL A 109 -8.18 -8.07 -5.69
N ILE A 110 -9.15 -8.30 -4.81
CA ILE A 110 -10.26 -9.22 -5.07
C ILE A 110 -11.38 -8.53 -5.84
N SER A 111 -11.76 -7.31 -5.43
CA SER A 111 -12.95 -6.64 -5.94
C SER A 111 -12.71 -5.95 -7.27
N PHE A 112 -11.54 -5.35 -7.51
CA PHE A 112 -11.35 -4.55 -8.72
C PHE A 112 -11.45 -5.35 -10.02
N PRO A 113 -10.88 -6.56 -10.16
CA PRO A 113 -11.08 -7.38 -11.36
C PRO A 113 -12.56 -7.65 -11.64
N ILE A 114 -13.36 -7.87 -10.59
CA ILE A 114 -14.81 -8.09 -10.69
C ILE A 114 -15.51 -6.80 -11.12
N MET A 115 -15.13 -5.66 -10.53
CA MET A 115 -15.74 -4.35 -10.81
C MET A 115 -15.47 -3.87 -12.24
N VAL A 116 -14.32 -4.25 -12.82
CA VAL A 116 -13.96 -3.90 -14.21
C VAL A 116 -14.20 -5.02 -15.22
N GLU A 117 -14.84 -6.11 -14.78
CA GLU A 117 -15.20 -7.27 -15.61
C GLU A 117 -14.00 -7.92 -16.33
N VAL A 118 -12.84 -7.98 -15.65
CA VAL A 118 -11.64 -8.64 -16.17
C VAL A 118 -11.56 -10.07 -15.68
N ASP A 119 -11.63 -11.01 -16.61
CA ASP A 119 -11.32 -12.41 -16.37
C ASP A 119 -9.86 -12.74 -16.75
N PHE A 120 -9.11 -13.25 -15.78
CA PHE A 120 -7.74 -13.71 -15.97
C PHE A 120 -7.65 -15.21 -16.30
N ALA A 121 -8.77 -15.95 -16.28
CA ALA A 121 -8.82 -17.39 -16.51
C ALA A 121 -7.71 -18.14 -15.75
N LYS A 122 -6.75 -18.73 -16.47
CA LYS A 122 -5.65 -19.52 -15.90
C LYS A 122 -4.58 -18.66 -15.19
N ASP A 123 -4.50 -17.36 -15.50
CA ASP A 123 -3.51 -16.44 -14.94
C ASP A 123 -3.98 -15.77 -13.64
N TYR A 124 -5.18 -16.11 -13.14
CA TYR A 124 -5.70 -15.56 -11.89
C TYR A 124 -4.77 -15.79 -10.68
N PRO A 125 -4.16 -16.97 -10.48
CA PRO A 125 -3.18 -17.16 -9.40
C PRO A 125 -1.94 -16.28 -9.56
N VAL A 126 -1.49 -16.07 -10.81
CA VAL A 126 -0.34 -15.21 -11.12
C VAL A 126 -0.65 -13.76 -10.76
N TYR A 127 -1.82 -13.28 -11.17
CA TYR A 127 -2.35 -11.96 -10.79
C TYR A 127 -2.33 -11.76 -9.27
N LEU A 128 -2.90 -12.71 -8.51
CA LEU A 128 -2.97 -12.60 -7.05
C LEU A 128 -1.58 -12.46 -6.41
N VAL A 129 -0.60 -13.24 -6.86
CA VAL A 129 0.78 -13.18 -6.37
C VAL A 129 1.42 -11.83 -6.68
N VAL A 130 1.35 -11.40 -7.94
CA VAL A 130 1.98 -10.14 -8.40
C VAL A 130 1.35 -8.95 -7.69
N ALA A 131 0.02 -8.84 -7.67
CA ALA A 131 -0.68 -7.72 -7.04
C ALA A 131 -0.44 -7.69 -5.52
N SER A 132 -0.44 -8.85 -4.85
CA SER A 132 -0.17 -8.93 -3.41
C SER A 132 1.27 -8.56 -3.05
N LEU A 133 2.26 -8.91 -3.88
CA LEU A 133 3.65 -8.51 -3.67
C LEU A 133 3.83 -6.99 -3.79
N VAL A 134 3.20 -6.38 -4.79
CA VAL A 134 3.23 -4.91 -4.96
C VAL A 134 2.53 -4.21 -3.79
N ALA A 135 1.39 -4.73 -3.35
CA ALA A 135 0.70 -4.24 -2.17
C ALA A 135 1.59 -4.33 -0.92
N LEU A 136 2.25 -5.47 -0.72
CA LEU A 136 3.18 -5.69 0.40
C LEU A 136 4.34 -4.69 0.37
N CYS A 137 5.00 -4.50 -0.78
CA CYS A 137 6.04 -3.48 -0.94
C CYS A 137 5.52 -2.08 -0.61
N THR A 138 4.31 -1.73 -1.06
CA THR A 138 3.69 -0.43 -0.79
C THR A 138 3.41 -0.22 0.71
N ILE A 139 2.94 -1.27 1.39
CA ILE A 139 2.73 -1.28 2.85
C ILE A 139 4.05 -1.08 3.59
N LEU A 140 5.10 -1.83 3.22
CA LEU A 140 6.41 -1.74 3.85
C LEU A 140 7.07 -0.38 3.63
N LEU A 141 6.96 0.16 2.41
CA LEU A 141 7.43 1.50 2.09
C LEU A 141 6.74 2.56 2.96
N ASN A 142 5.42 2.48 3.13
CA ASN A 142 4.69 3.41 3.99
C ASN A 142 4.95 3.20 5.48
N LEU A 143 5.31 1.98 5.92
CA LEU A 143 5.85 1.76 7.26
C LEU A 143 7.17 2.50 7.46
N VAL A 144 8.07 2.49 6.48
CA VAL A 144 9.33 3.25 6.54
C VAL A 144 9.04 4.75 6.64
N ILE A 145 8.16 5.28 5.80
CA ILE A 145 7.75 6.69 5.82
C ILE A 145 7.15 7.05 7.19
N GLY A 146 6.17 6.28 7.65
CA GLY A 146 5.60 6.47 8.98
C GLY A 146 6.62 6.36 10.11
N ALA A 147 7.65 5.50 9.95
CA ALA A 147 8.72 5.33 10.92
C ALA A 147 9.61 6.59 11.02
N ILE A 148 10.02 7.16 9.89
CA ILE A 148 10.93 8.32 9.86
C ILE A 148 10.21 9.63 10.20
N SER A 149 8.95 9.80 9.79
CA SER A 149 8.17 11.02 10.06
C SER A 149 7.94 11.25 11.56
N GLU A 150 7.95 12.54 11.94
CA GLU A 150 7.65 13.01 13.29
C GLU A 150 6.24 13.58 13.41
N THR A 151 5.73 14.19 12.34
CA THR A 151 4.39 14.76 12.26
C THR A 151 3.59 14.18 11.09
N GLN A 152 2.27 14.26 11.18
CA GLN A 152 1.37 13.83 10.12
C GLN A 152 1.63 14.59 8.82
N THR A 153 1.91 15.89 8.90
CA THR A 153 2.28 16.71 7.73
C THR A 153 3.56 16.22 7.07
N GLN A 154 4.60 15.86 7.85
CA GLN A 154 5.83 15.29 7.29
C GLN A 154 5.57 13.96 6.59
N ALA A 155 4.71 13.10 7.14
CA ALA A 155 4.35 11.84 6.49
C ALA A 155 3.66 12.05 5.14
N GLN A 156 2.77 13.05 5.04
CA GLN A 156 2.13 13.39 3.77
C GLN A 156 3.14 13.92 2.75
N VAL A 157 4.07 14.79 3.17
CA VAL A 157 5.13 15.33 2.28
C VAL A 157 6.05 14.21 1.79
N TYR A 158 6.54 13.35 2.68
CA TYR A 158 7.40 12.21 2.31
C TYR A 158 6.65 11.15 1.49
N GLY A 159 5.36 10.97 1.76
CA GLY A 159 4.47 10.05 1.04
C GLY A 159 4.05 10.52 -0.34
N LEU A 160 4.14 11.82 -0.64
CA LEU A 160 3.67 12.38 -1.90
C LEU A 160 4.42 11.80 -3.11
N ILE A 161 5.76 11.78 -3.07
CA ILE A 161 6.57 11.30 -4.20
C ILE A 161 6.32 9.81 -4.48
N PRO A 162 6.36 8.90 -3.48
CA PRO A 162 6.00 7.51 -3.71
C PRO A 162 4.56 7.30 -4.15
N MET A 163 3.60 8.08 -3.64
CA MET A 163 2.20 8.00 -4.04
C MET A 163 2.02 8.33 -5.53
N LEU A 164 2.63 9.44 -6.00
CA LEU A 164 2.61 9.82 -7.41
C LEU A 164 3.34 8.79 -8.27
N GLY A 165 4.49 8.30 -7.79
CA GLY A 165 5.27 7.27 -8.47
C GLY A 165 4.45 6.00 -8.70
N LEU A 166 3.85 5.45 -7.65
CA LEU A 166 3.01 4.26 -7.71
C LEU A 166 1.77 4.46 -8.60
N SER A 167 1.12 5.62 -8.51
CA SER A 167 -0.15 5.87 -9.21
C SER A 167 0.06 6.13 -10.70
N PHE A 168 1.13 6.84 -11.10
CA PHE A 168 1.28 7.34 -12.46
C PHE A 168 2.46 6.76 -13.25
N LEU A 169 3.60 6.41 -12.62
CA LEU A 169 4.74 5.86 -13.37
C LEU A 169 4.42 4.57 -14.15
N PRO A 170 3.62 3.63 -13.61
CA PRO A 170 3.18 2.47 -14.39
C PRO A 170 2.48 2.85 -15.69
N MET A 171 1.69 3.94 -15.69
CA MET A 171 0.99 4.38 -16.90
C MET A 171 1.96 4.82 -18.00
N PHE A 172 3.03 5.53 -17.63
CA PHE A 172 4.06 5.97 -18.58
C PHE A 172 4.92 4.82 -19.12
N ALA A 173 5.05 3.72 -18.39
CA ALA A 173 5.80 2.53 -18.85
C ALA A 173 5.16 1.85 -20.07
N GLN A 174 3.87 2.10 -20.34
CA GLN A 174 3.17 1.60 -21.53
C GLN A 174 3.57 2.35 -22.81
N VAL A 175 4.08 3.58 -22.69
CA VAL A 175 4.36 4.47 -23.83
C VAL A 175 5.84 4.80 -24.00
N SER A 176 6.67 4.66 -22.96
CA SER A 176 8.11 4.93 -22.99
C SER A 176 8.94 3.71 -22.60
N SER A 177 9.91 3.38 -23.45
CA SER A 177 10.85 2.28 -23.21
C SER A 177 11.85 2.58 -22.09
N GLU A 178 12.18 3.87 -21.90
CA GLU A 178 13.07 4.39 -20.87
C GLU A 178 12.41 4.27 -19.50
N VAL A 179 11.14 4.68 -19.40
CA VAL A 179 10.36 4.53 -18.17
C VAL A 179 10.20 3.04 -17.85
N LYS A 180 9.92 2.19 -18.84
CA LYS A 180 9.85 0.74 -18.63
C LYS A 180 11.16 0.18 -18.05
N LYS A 181 12.32 0.51 -18.62
CA LYS A 181 13.63 0.09 -18.09
C LYS A 181 13.87 0.56 -16.66
N PHE A 182 13.46 1.79 -16.33
CA PHE A 182 13.51 2.27 -14.95
C PHE A 182 12.61 1.44 -14.03
N MET A 183 11.36 1.19 -14.45
CA MET A 183 10.39 0.39 -13.70
C MET A 183 10.86 -1.04 -13.45
N ASP A 184 11.59 -1.64 -14.39
CA ASP A 184 12.17 -2.98 -14.24
C ASP A 184 13.16 -3.06 -13.06
N THR A 185 13.75 -1.94 -12.63
CA THR A 185 14.62 -1.87 -11.43
C THR A 185 13.83 -1.72 -10.12
N THR A 186 12.53 -1.44 -10.20
CA THR A 186 11.64 -1.21 -9.07
C THR A 186 10.78 -2.45 -8.78
N PHE A 187 10.14 -2.49 -7.61
CA PHE A 187 9.17 -3.55 -7.29
C PHE A 187 7.90 -3.53 -8.16
N LEU A 188 7.70 -2.49 -8.96
CA LEU A 188 6.60 -2.39 -9.92
C LEU A 188 6.93 -3.01 -11.29
N GLY A 189 8.18 -3.38 -11.57
CA GLY A 189 8.57 -3.98 -12.86
C GLY A 189 7.76 -5.23 -13.19
N VAL A 190 7.67 -6.16 -12.23
CA VAL A 190 6.86 -7.40 -12.39
C VAL A 190 5.37 -7.10 -12.64
N TYR A 191 4.86 -6.01 -12.09
CA TYR A 191 3.47 -5.57 -12.27
C TYR A 191 3.24 -5.01 -13.67
N VAL A 192 4.15 -4.15 -14.13
CA VAL A 192 4.15 -3.63 -15.50
C VAL A 192 4.23 -4.78 -16.50
N ASP A 193 5.09 -5.76 -16.24
CA ASP A 193 5.26 -6.92 -17.12
C ASP A 193 4.04 -7.83 -17.14
N PHE A 194 3.43 -8.12 -15.99
CA PHE A 194 2.23 -8.95 -15.92
C PHE A 194 1.06 -8.38 -16.74
N PHE A 195 0.83 -7.06 -16.67
CA PHE A 195 -0.29 -6.43 -17.39
C PHE A 195 -0.02 -6.19 -18.88
N ASN A 196 1.25 -6.09 -19.29
CA ASN A 196 1.60 -5.69 -20.66
C ASN A 196 2.20 -6.81 -21.53
N LYS A 197 2.72 -7.90 -20.93
CA LYS A 197 3.27 -9.04 -21.69
C LYS A 197 2.21 -10.15 -21.83
N PRO A 198 1.80 -10.51 -23.06
CA PRO A 198 0.76 -11.52 -23.27
C PRO A 198 1.13 -12.93 -22.77
N ASP A 199 2.42 -13.30 -22.81
CA ASP A 199 2.92 -14.62 -22.37
C ASP A 199 3.70 -14.53 -21.04
N PHE A 200 3.27 -13.66 -20.12
CA PHE A 200 3.95 -13.49 -18.85
C PHE A 200 3.95 -14.81 -18.05
N LYS A 201 5.14 -15.24 -17.61
CA LYS A 201 5.31 -16.40 -16.73
C LYS A 201 6.01 -15.96 -15.46
N LEU A 202 5.46 -16.37 -14.32
CA LEU A 202 6.15 -16.25 -13.06
C LEU A 202 7.36 -17.18 -13.04
N ASN A 203 8.54 -16.58 -12.97
CA ASN A 203 9.81 -17.25 -12.73
C ASN A 203 10.64 -16.48 -11.69
N PHE A 204 11.71 -17.10 -11.20
CA PHE A 204 12.60 -16.45 -10.23
C PHE A 204 13.21 -15.15 -10.76
N ASP A 205 13.48 -15.07 -12.06
CA ASP A 205 14.04 -13.86 -12.68
C ASP A 205 13.06 -12.68 -12.62
N SER A 206 11.78 -12.92 -12.92
CA SER A 206 10.71 -11.91 -12.86
C SER A 206 10.41 -11.43 -11.43
N LEU A 207 10.62 -12.28 -10.43
CA LEU A 207 10.35 -11.96 -9.03
C LEU A 207 11.59 -11.49 -8.27
N GLY A 208 12.81 -11.74 -8.77
CA GLY A 208 14.06 -11.53 -8.03
C GLY A 208 14.22 -10.09 -7.54
N ILE A 209 13.93 -9.13 -8.40
CA ILE A 209 14.01 -7.69 -8.07
C ILE A 209 12.95 -7.32 -7.03
N THR A 210 11.71 -7.77 -7.20
CA THR A 210 10.63 -7.52 -6.25
C THR A 210 10.91 -8.13 -4.88
N PHE A 211 11.45 -9.36 -4.83
CA PHE A 211 11.87 -9.98 -3.56
C PHE A 211 13.03 -9.23 -2.90
N ALA A 212 14.00 -8.75 -3.67
CA ALA A 212 15.08 -7.91 -3.13
C ALA A 212 14.51 -6.64 -2.49
N TRP A 213 13.51 -6.00 -3.12
CA TRP A 213 12.79 -4.86 -2.54
C TRP A 213 12.01 -5.23 -1.28
N VAL A 214 11.31 -6.36 -1.24
CA VAL A 214 10.63 -6.84 -0.03
C VAL A 214 11.62 -6.98 1.13
N VAL A 215 12.77 -7.64 0.90
CA VAL A 215 13.81 -7.82 1.93
C VAL A 215 14.39 -6.47 2.38
N ALA A 216 14.70 -5.58 1.44
CA ALA A 216 15.22 -4.25 1.74
C ALA A 216 14.23 -3.41 2.56
N LEU A 217 12.96 -3.36 2.16
CA LEU A 217 11.92 -2.61 2.85
C LEU A 217 11.56 -3.23 4.21
N LEU A 218 11.61 -4.55 4.36
CA LEU A 218 11.50 -5.22 5.65
C LEU A 218 12.65 -4.82 6.59
N ALA A 219 13.89 -4.83 6.10
CA ALA A 219 15.05 -4.42 6.89
C ALA A 219 14.94 -2.94 7.31
N LEU A 220 14.57 -2.06 6.38
CA LEU A 220 14.40 -0.63 6.64
C LEU A 220 13.24 -0.34 7.60
N SER A 221 12.09 -1.01 7.45
CA SER A 221 10.95 -0.83 8.35
C SER A 221 11.28 -1.32 9.76
N TYR A 222 11.95 -2.47 9.88
CA TYR A 222 12.44 -2.97 11.16
C TYR A 222 13.43 -1.99 11.82
N TRP A 223 14.39 -1.48 11.05
CA TRP A 223 15.36 -0.50 11.53
C TRP A 223 14.69 0.80 11.98
N GLY A 224 13.80 1.37 11.16
CA GLY A 224 13.07 2.61 11.47
C GLY A 224 12.22 2.52 12.74
N LEU A 225 11.59 1.36 12.98
CA LEU A 225 10.79 1.11 14.19
C LEU A 225 11.65 0.82 15.43
N LYS A 226 12.89 0.34 15.26
CA LYS A 226 13.84 0.04 16.35
C LYS A 226 14.63 1.27 16.81
N ASN A 227 15.11 2.10 15.88
CA ASN A 227 16.08 3.16 16.16
C ASN A 227 15.51 4.39 16.90
N LYS A 228 14.18 4.58 16.98
CA LYS A 228 13.59 5.62 17.83
C LYS A 228 13.63 5.30 19.35
N LYS A 229 14.41 4.29 19.78
CA LYS A 229 14.80 4.10 21.20
C LYS A 229 15.62 5.27 21.78
N LYS A 230 16.13 6.19 20.96
CA LYS A 230 17.07 7.25 21.39
C LYS A 230 16.49 8.65 21.58
N PHE A 231 15.18 8.89 21.40
CA PHE A 231 14.58 10.21 21.59
C PHE A 231 13.68 10.25 22.85
N ARG A 232 14.09 11.06 23.85
CA ARG A 232 13.44 11.39 25.15
C ARG A 232 13.67 10.47 26.35
N LEU A 233 14.93 10.27 26.73
CA LEU A 233 15.31 10.26 28.16
C LEU A 233 15.93 11.60 28.61
N GLU A 234 16.10 12.57 27.72
CA GLU A 234 16.60 13.90 28.03
C GLU A 234 15.72 14.93 27.31
N SER A 235 14.80 15.53 28.08
CA SER A 235 14.24 16.89 27.98
C SER A 235 13.02 16.99 28.88
#